data_AF-A0A3M5IZN2-F1
#
_entry.id   AF-A0A3M5IZN2-F1
#
_cell.length_a   1.000
_cell.length_b   1.000
_cell.length_c   1.000
_cell.angle_alpha   90.00
_cell.angle_beta   90.00
_cell.angle_gamma   90.00
#
_symmetry.space_group_name_H-M   'P 1'
#
loop_
_entity.id
_entity.type
_entity.pdbx_description
1 polymer ?
#
loop_
_entity_poly.entity_id
_entity_poly.type
_entity_poly.pdbx_seq_one_letter_code
_entity_poly.pdbx_strand_id
1 'polypeptide(L)'
;MQRRAPLSCETCCDDPHRLHLARHRAHGHARRKFFDLHATNKSQIAEKALHYIAALYEVEREARELEPSVRQRIRQEKAAPIIDALHTWMIAQRQLVPEGSAIAKALDYSLKRWIALTRYLEDGAVPIDNNWCENQIRPWALGRSNWLFAGSLRSGKRAAAIMSLIQSARLNGHDPYAYLKDVLTRLPTQRASEIDQLLPHKWQLD
;
A
#
# COMPACT_ATOMS: atom_id res chain seq x y z
N MET A 1 18.83 -16.23 20.58
CA MET A 1 19.30 -15.55 19.35
C MET A 1 18.29 -15.79 18.24
N GLN A 2 17.27 -14.93 18.13
CA GLN A 2 16.32 -14.94 17.03
C GLN A 2 16.65 -13.75 16.13
N ARG A 3 17.19 -14.02 14.94
CA ARG A 3 17.32 -13.00 13.91
C ARG A 3 15.90 -12.69 13.40
N ARG A 4 15.40 -11.50 13.67
CA ARG A 4 14.25 -10.94 12.95
C ARG A 4 14.66 -10.78 11.50
N ALA A 5 14.00 -11.48 10.59
CA ALA A 5 14.16 -11.22 9.16
C ALA A 5 13.62 -9.81 8.86
N PRO A 6 14.36 -8.96 8.12
CA PRO A 6 13.85 -7.68 7.68
C PRO A 6 12.79 -7.94 6.61
N LEU A 7 11.53 -7.62 6.90
CA LEU A 7 10.48 -7.49 5.89
C LEU A 7 10.76 -6.21 5.08
N SER A 8 11.76 -6.26 4.20
CA SER A 8 12.02 -5.15 3.29
C SER A 8 11.11 -5.24 2.06
N CYS A 9 10.02 -4.47 2.12
CA CYS A 9 9.28 -3.97 0.97
C CYS A 9 10.12 -2.96 0.12
N GLU A 10 11.45 -3.00 0.23
CA GLU A 10 12.38 -2.06 -0.42
C GLU A 10 12.31 -2.21 -1.95
N THR A 11 12.28 -3.45 -2.44
CA THR A 11 12.29 -3.74 -3.89
C THR A 11 11.03 -3.35 -4.66
N CYS A 12 9.94 -3.00 -3.98
CA CYS A 12 8.72 -2.55 -4.65
C CYS A 12 8.63 -1.02 -4.78
N CYS A 13 9.38 -0.27 -3.96
CA CYS A 13 9.41 1.19 -3.98
C CYS A 13 10.54 1.77 -4.84
N ASP A 14 11.60 1.00 -5.08
CA ASP A 14 12.77 1.45 -5.84
C ASP A 14 12.57 1.43 -7.37
N ASP A 15 11.50 0.81 -7.88
CA ASP A 15 11.17 0.79 -9.30
C ASP A 15 10.01 1.77 -9.63
N PRO A 16 10.27 2.89 -10.34
CA PRO A 16 9.24 3.86 -10.72
C PRO A 16 8.17 3.28 -11.67
N HIS A 17 8.46 2.18 -12.39
CA HIS A 17 7.44 1.47 -13.17
C HIS A 17 6.48 0.69 -12.25
N ARG A 18 6.96 0.13 -11.13
CA ARG A 18 6.13 -0.53 -10.11
C ARG A 18 5.32 0.44 -9.25
N LEU A 19 5.80 1.67 -9.06
CA LEU A 19 5.09 2.70 -8.30
C LEU A 19 3.78 3.15 -8.98
N HIS A 20 3.72 3.12 -10.32
CA HIS A 20 2.49 3.39 -11.07
C HIS A 20 1.42 2.30 -10.87
N LEU A 21 1.82 1.05 -10.57
CA LEU A 21 0.89 -0.03 -10.22
C LEU A 21 0.26 0.15 -8.82
N ALA A 22 0.99 0.70 -7.85
CA ALA A 22 0.52 0.87 -6.47
C ALA A 22 -0.57 1.95 -6.28
N ARG A 23 -0.90 2.72 -7.33
CA ARG A 23 -2.01 3.68 -7.36
C ARG A 23 -3.39 3.02 -7.56
N HIS A 24 -3.42 1.71 -7.77
CA HIS A 24 -4.65 0.98 -7.98
C HIS A 24 -5.23 0.49 -6.64
N ARG A 25 -6.42 1.01 -6.30
CA ARG A 25 -7.13 0.77 -5.04
C ARG A 25 -7.28 -0.73 -4.78
N ALA A 26 -6.61 -1.20 -3.74
CA ALA A 26 -6.45 -2.59 -3.33
C ALA A 26 -7.72 -3.31 -2.84
N HIS A 27 -7.60 -4.63 -2.65
CA HIS A 27 -8.59 -5.50 -1.99
C HIS A 27 -9.08 -4.95 -0.64
N GLY A 28 -8.24 -4.24 0.12
CA GLY A 28 -8.63 -3.59 1.38
C GLY A 28 -9.80 -2.62 1.24
N HIS A 29 -9.84 -1.81 0.17
CA HIS A 29 -10.92 -0.86 -0.10
C HIS A 29 -12.22 -1.56 -0.54
N ALA A 30 -12.10 -2.59 -1.38
CA ALA A 30 -13.25 -3.39 -1.79
C ALA A 30 -13.86 -4.11 -0.57
N ARG A 31 -13.01 -4.75 0.24
CA ARG A 31 -13.40 -5.41 1.50
C ARG A 31 -14.13 -4.46 2.45
N ARG A 32 -13.62 -3.24 2.64
CA ARG A 32 -14.24 -2.26 3.55
C ARG A 32 -15.68 -1.95 3.17
N LYS A 33 -15.98 -1.82 1.88
CA LYS A 33 -17.35 -1.57 1.39
C LYS A 33 -18.31 -2.70 1.73
N PHE A 34 -17.91 -3.95 1.54
CA PHE A 34 -18.74 -5.08 1.94
C PHE A 34 -18.84 -5.21 3.46
N PHE A 35 -17.76 -4.97 4.19
CA PHE A 35 -17.76 -4.98 5.65
C PHE A 35 -18.75 -3.97 6.23
N ASP A 36 -18.72 -2.72 5.78
CA ASP A 36 -19.63 -1.68 6.29
C ASP A 36 -21.10 -2.05 6.02
N LEU A 37 -21.40 -2.69 4.89
CA LEU A 37 -22.75 -3.17 4.56
C LEU A 37 -23.19 -4.35 5.42
N HIS A 38 -22.28 -5.29 5.69
CA HIS A 38 -22.59 -6.43 6.55
C HIS A 38 -22.76 -5.99 8.00
N ALA A 39 -21.89 -5.12 8.51
CA ALA A 39 -21.97 -4.59 9.86
C ALA A 39 -23.24 -3.77 10.10
N THR A 40 -23.67 -2.97 9.11
CA THR A 40 -24.85 -2.09 9.26
C THR A 40 -26.16 -2.84 9.01
N ASN A 41 -26.23 -3.68 7.97
CA ASN A 41 -27.49 -4.23 7.45
C ASN A 41 -27.54 -5.76 7.44
N LYS A 42 -26.54 -6.46 7.99
CA LYS A 42 -26.41 -7.94 7.97
C LYS A 42 -26.63 -8.55 6.58
N SER A 43 -26.18 -7.85 5.54
CA SER A 43 -26.35 -8.29 4.16
C SER A 43 -25.64 -9.63 3.94
N GLN A 44 -26.42 -10.64 3.55
CA GLN A 44 -25.93 -11.98 3.20
C GLN A 44 -25.05 -11.97 1.93
N ILE A 45 -25.37 -11.07 0.98
CA ILE A 45 -24.53 -10.87 -0.21
C ILE A 45 -23.17 -10.32 0.21
N ALA A 46 -23.15 -9.32 1.10
CA ALA A 46 -21.89 -8.77 1.60
C ALA A 46 -21.08 -9.79 2.40
N GLU A 47 -21.73 -10.63 3.21
CA GLU A 47 -21.09 -11.73 3.95
C GLU A 47 -20.39 -12.70 3.01
N LYS A 48 -21.09 -13.15 1.95
CA LYS A 48 -20.51 -14.08 0.97
C LYS A 48 -19.31 -13.46 0.22
N ALA A 49 -19.38 -12.17 -0.13
CA ALA A 49 -18.23 -11.46 -0.69
C ALA A 49 -17.03 -11.45 0.28
N LEU A 50 -17.27 -11.22 1.57
CA LEU A 50 -16.24 -11.23 2.59
C LEU A 50 -15.61 -12.62 2.76
N HIS A 51 -16.36 -13.71 2.60
CA HIS A 51 -15.80 -15.07 2.63
C HIS A 51 -14.82 -15.33 1.49
N TYR A 52 -15.16 -14.94 0.25
CA TYR A 52 -14.21 -15.03 -0.86
C TYR A 52 -12.94 -14.21 -0.59
N ILE A 53 -13.11 -12.97 -0.13
CA ILE A 53 -11.97 -12.11 0.19
C ILE A 53 -11.12 -12.72 1.31
N ALA A 54 -11.73 -13.27 2.37
CA ALA A 54 -11.02 -13.93 3.45
C ALA A 54 -10.19 -15.12 2.93
N ALA A 55 -10.74 -15.94 2.04
CA ALA A 55 -10.02 -17.05 1.43
C ALA A 55 -8.77 -16.59 0.66
N LEU A 56 -8.84 -15.46 -0.06
CA LEU A 56 -7.66 -14.87 -0.71
C LEU A 56 -6.59 -14.46 0.31
N TYR A 57 -7.00 -13.85 1.43
CA TYR A 57 -6.07 -13.48 2.50
C TYR A 57 -5.45 -14.69 3.21
N GLU A 58 -6.11 -15.84 3.24
CA GLU A 58 -5.50 -17.07 3.75
C GLU A 58 -4.41 -17.60 2.80
N VAL A 59 -4.62 -17.54 1.49
CA VAL A 59 -3.56 -17.86 0.51
C VAL A 59 -2.35 -16.94 0.70
N GLU A 60 -2.58 -15.64 0.88
CA GLU A 60 -1.50 -14.67 1.12
C GLU A 60 -0.78 -14.90 2.46
N ARG A 61 -1.50 -15.38 3.48
CA ARG A 61 -0.90 -15.76 4.77
C ARG A 61 0.05 -16.94 4.62
N GLU A 62 -0.35 -17.95 3.85
CA GLU A 62 0.48 -19.13 3.55
C GLU A 62 1.73 -18.74 2.76
N ALA A 63 1.59 -17.85 1.77
CA ALA A 63 2.67 -17.51 0.85
C ALA A 63 3.53 -16.31 1.29
N ARG A 64 3.32 -15.79 2.51
CA ARG A 64 3.91 -14.54 3.01
C ARG A 64 5.44 -14.57 3.03
N GLU A 65 6.02 -15.61 3.61
CA GLU A 65 7.48 -15.73 3.82
C GLU A 65 8.19 -16.45 2.66
N LEU A 66 7.49 -16.66 1.54
CA LEU A 66 8.03 -17.34 0.36
C LEU A 66 8.60 -16.34 -0.65
N GLU A 67 9.56 -16.81 -1.43
CA GLU A 67 10.14 -16.07 -2.55
C GLU A 67 9.06 -15.65 -3.56
N PRO A 68 9.20 -14.47 -4.22
CA PRO A 68 8.19 -13.95 -5.15
C PRO A 68 7.72 -14.95 -6.22
N SER A 69 8.64 -15.72 -6.81
CA SER A 69 8.30 -16.73 -7.83
C SER A 69 7.42 -17.86 -7.27
N VAL A 70 7.72 -18.33 -6.05
CA VAL A 70 6.93 -19.36 -5.38
C VAL A 70 5.58 -18.82 -4.94
N ARG A 71 5.55 -17.59 -4.42
CA ARG A 71 4.32 -16.89 -4.07
C ARG A 71 3.41 -16.73 -5.28
N GLN A 72 3.96 -16.33 -6.43
CA GLN A 72 3.21 -16.21 -7.68
C GLN A 72 2.62 -17.56 -8.12
N ARG A 73 3.39 -18.65 -8.07
CA ARG A 73 2.88 -20.00 -8.39
C ARG A 73 1.71 -20.39 -7.49
N ILE A 74 1.83 -20.20 -6.17
CA ILE A 74 0.76 -20.49 -5.21
C ILE A 74 -0.48 -19.64 -5.48
N ARG A 75 -0.30 -18.36 -5.83
CA ARG A 75 -1.42 -17.48 -6.24
C ARG A 75 -2.15 -18.03 -7.48
N GLN A 76 -1.41 -18.50 -8.48
CA GLN A 76 -2.03 -19.10 -9.67
C GLN A 76 -2.76 -20.42 -9.35
N GLU A 77 -2.20 -21.25 -8.47
CA GLU A 77 -2.83 -22.54 -8.10
C GLU A 77 -4.05 -22.37 -7.18
N LYS A 78 -3.99 -21.46 -6.21
CA LYS A 78 -4.99 -21.34 -5.13
C LYS A 78 -5.85 -20.09 -5.22
N ALA A 79 -5.26 -18.92 -5.48
CA ALA A 79 -5.99 -17.64 -5.45
C ALA A 79 -6.74 -17.35 -6.76
N ALA A 80 -6.17 -17.70 -7.92
CA ALA A 80 -6.82 -17.51 -9.23
C ALA A 80 -8.21 -18.16 -9.32
N PRO A 81 -8.42 -19.45 -8.95
CA PRO A 81 -9.76 -20.04 -9.01
C PRO A 81 -10.76 -19.38 -8.04
N ILE A 82 -10.29 -18.87 -6.89
CA ILE A 82 -11.13 -18.12 -5.94
C ILE A 82 -11.53 -16.77 -6.55
N ILE A 83 -10.61 -16.08 -7.21
CA ILE A 83 -10.85 -14.82 -7.92
C ILE A 83 -11.86 -15.02 -9.05
N ASP A 84 -11.71 -16.06 -9.86
CA ASP A 84 -12.64 -16.35 -10.97
C ASP A 84 -14.05 -16.66 -10.45
N ALA A 85 -14.15 -17.48 -9.39
CA ALA A 85 -15.42 -17.78 -8.74
C ALA A 85 -16.07 -16.51 -8.16
N LEU A 86 -15.27 -15.65 -7.52
CA LEU A 86 -15.72 -14.36 -7.00
C LEU A 86 -16.23 -13.46 -8.12
N HIS A 87 -15.53 -13.39 -9.26
CA HIS A 87 -15.92 -12.56 -10.41
C HIS A 87 -17.28 -12.99 -10.96
N THR A 88 -17.40 -14.28 -11.30
CA THR A 88 -18.62 -14.86 -11.85
C THR A 88 -19.79 -14.66 -10.89
N TRP A 89 -19.55 -14.87 -9.59
CA TRP A 89 -20.56 -14.65 -8.57
C TRP A 89 -20.96 -13.17 -8.47
N MET A 90 -20.01 -12.22 -8.48
CA MET A 90 -20.33 -10.79 -8.41
C MET A 90 -21.14 -10.31 -9.62
N ILE A 91 -20.78 -10.77 -10.84
CA ILE A 91 -21.54 -10.47 -12.06
C ILE A 91 -22.98 -10.98 -11.93
N ALA A 92 -23.16 -12.23 -11.50
CA ALA A 92 -24.48 -12.82 -11.32
C ALA A 92 -25.31 -12.08 -10.26
N GLN A 93 -24.73 -11.75 -9.10
CA GLN A 93 -25.42 -10.98 -8.06
C GLN A 93 -25.81 -9.59 -8.53
N ARG A 94 -24.97 -8.95 -9.36
CA ARG A 94 -25.25 -7.60 -9.85
C ARG A 94 -26.52 -7.52 -10.71
N GLN A 95 -26.90 -8.61 -11.38
CA GLN A 95 -28.14 -8.70 -12.16
C GLN A 95 -29.40 -8.84 -11.29
N LEU A 96 -29.25 -9.33 -10.04
CA LEU A 96 -30.36 -9.60 -9.13
C LEU A 96 -30.65 -8.44 -8.17
N VAL A 97 -29.67 -7.58 -7.97
CA VAL A 97 -29.73 -6.49 -6.98
C VAL A 97 -30.36 -5.24 -7.61
N PRO A 98 -31.25 -4.53 -6.90
CA PRO A 98 -31.81 -3.26 -7.37
C PRO A 98 -30.75 -2.18 -7.64
N GLU A 99 -30.93 -1.46 -8.74
CA GLU A 99 -30.11 -0.30 -9.09
C GLU A 99 -30.05 0.74 -7.96
N GLY A 100 -28.91 1.39 -7.81
CA GLY A 100 -28.70 2.45 -6.81
C GLY A 100 -28.59 1.98 -5.35
N SER A 101 -28.87 0.70 -5.06
CA SER A 101 -28.71 0.13 -3.72
C SER A 101 -27.25 0.17 -3.25
N ALA A 102 -27.06 0.17 -1.94
CA ALA A 102 -25.72 0.24 -1.36
C ALA A 102 -24.86 -0.99 -1.72
N ILE A 103 -25.49 -2.17 -1.87
CA ILE A 103 -24.81 -3.40 -2.33
C ILE A 103 -24.50 -3.36 -3.83
N ALA A 104 -25.38 -2.80 -4.68
CA ALA A 104 -25.05 -2.55 -6.10
C ALA A 104 -23.82 -1.65 -6.22
N LYS A 105 -23.74 -0.57 -5.43
CA LYS A 105 -22.57 0.33 -5.41
C LYS A 105 -21.28 -0.39 -4.99
N ALA A 106 -21.34 -1.35 -4.06
CA ALA A 106 -20.17 -2.13 -3.64
C ALA A 106 -19.72 -3.14 -4.72
N LEU A 107 -20.67 -3.82 -5.37
CA LEU A 107 -20.41 -4.70 -6.51
C LEU A 107 -19.80 -3.91 -7.68
N ASP A 108 -20.44 -2.80 -8.07
CA ASP A 108 -19.97 -1.93 -9.16
C ASP A 108 -18.57 -1.38 -8.90
N TYR A 109 -18.29 -0.99 -7.66
CA TYR A 109 -16.96 -0.53 -7.30
C TYR A 109 -15.89 -1.60 -7.54
N SER A 110 -16.18 -2.84 -7.19
CA SER A 110 -15.27 -3.98 -7.31
C SER A 110 -15.11 -4.40 -8.77
N LEU A 111 -16.21 -4.55 -9.51
CA LEU A 111 -16.22 -4.93 -10.92
C LEU A 111 -15.52 -3.88 -11.81
N LYS A 112 -15.77 -2.59 -11.59
CA LYS A 112 -15.08 -1.50 -12.33
C LYS A 112 -13.56 -1.47 -12.10
N ARG A 113 -13.08 -2.15 -11.06
CA ARG A 113 -11.67 -2.19 -10.66
C ARG A 113 -11.10 -3.60 -10.74
N TRP A 114 -11.74 -4.50 -11.47
CA TRP A 114 -11.37 -5.91 -11.46
C TRP A 114 -9.90 -6.14 -11.85
N ILE A 115 -9.44 -5.53 -12.95
CA ILE A 115 -8.04 -5.58 -13.40
C ILE A 115 -7.07 -5.15 -12.31
N ALA A 116 -7.41 -4.10 -11.56
CA ALA A 116 -6.61 -3.61 -10.45
C ALA A 116 -6.58 -4.60 -9.26
N LEU A 117 -7.71 -5.25 -8.99
CA LEU A 117 -7.83 -6.23 -7.90
C LEU A 117 -7.08 -7.53 -8.22
N THR A 118 -6.99 -7.94 -9.48
CA THR A 118 -6.37 -9.23 -9.87
C THR A 118 -4.88 -9.13 -10.19
N ARG A 119 -4.32 -7.93 -10.36
CA ARG A 119 -2.94 -7.74 -10.86
C ARG A 119 -1.86 -8.32 -9.94
N TYR A 120 -2.10 -8.42 -8.64
CA TYR A 120 -1.15 -9.05 -7.71
C TYR A 120 -0.95 -10.55 -8.00
N LEU A 121 -1.87 -11.20 -8.71
CA LEU A 121 -1.71 -12.59 -9.13
C LEU A 121 -0.56 -12.76 -10.16
N GLU A 122 -0.26 -11.70 -10.91
CA GLU A 122 0.73 -11.71 -12.00
C GLU A 122 2.16 -11.40 -11.53
N ASP A 123 2.33 -10.75 -10.38
CA ASP A 123 3.66 -10.42 -9.81
C ASP A 123 3.69 -10.75 -8.32
N GLY A 124 4.49 -11.76 -7.95
CA GLY A 124 4.70 -12.19 -6.57
C GLY A 124 5.29 -11.12 -5.65
N ALA A 125 5.96 -10.09 -6.19
CA ALA A 125 6.47 -8.98 -5.39
C ALA A 125 5.38 -7.96 -5.03
N VAL A 126 4.26 -7.94 -5.77
CA VAL A 126 3.15 -7.03 -5.52
C VAL A 126 2.29 -7.58 -4.37
N PRO A 127 2.05 -6.80 -3.30
CA PRO A 127 1.17 -7.21 -2.21
C PRO A 127 -0.31 -7.17 -2.66
N ILE A 128 -1.14 -8.02 -2.05
CA ILE A 128 -2.61 -8.02 -2.27
C ILE A 128 -3.28 -6.68 -1.90
N ASP A 129 -2.67 -5.96 -0.95
CA ASP A 129 -3.14 -4.63 -0.57
C ASP A 129 -2.04 -3.58 -0.42
N ASN A 130 -2.48 -2.33 -0.50
CA ASN A 130 -1.62 -1.15 -0.44
C ASN A 130 -1.59 -0.55 0.98
N ASN A 131 -2.04 -1.28 2.02
CA ASN A 131 -2.15 -0.73 3.38
C ASN A 131 -0.82 -0.23 3.90
N TRP A 132 0.28 -0.93 3.57
CA TRP A 132 1.62 -0.48 3.94
C TRP A 132 1.92 0.90 3.34
N CYS A 133 1.75 1.06 2.01
CA CYS A 133 1.93 2.35 1.33
C CYS A 133 1.01 3.44 1.90
N GLU A 134 -0.26 3.13 2.12
CA GLU A 134 -1.23 4.07 2.68
C GLU A 134 -0.84 4.50 4.09
N ASN A 135 -0.37 3.58 4.93
CA ASN A 135 0.12 3.89 6.27
C ASN A 135 1.38 4.75 6.23
N GLN A 136 2.28 4.56 5.26
CA GLN A 136 3.45 5.45 5.08
C GLN A 136 3.04 6.87 4.66
N ILE A 137 1.97 7.01 3.86
CA ILE A 137 1.46 8.32 3.39
C ILE A 137 0.50 8.97 4.40
N ARG A 138 -0.07 8.20 5.34
CA ARG A 138 -1.08 8.69 6.29
C ARG A 138 -0.62 9.88 7.14
N PRO A 139 0.60 9.90 7.73
CA PRO A 139 1.08 11.07 8.48
C PRO A 139 1.07 12.37 7.67
N TRP A 140 1.20 12.28 6.35
CA TRP A 140 1.22 13.40 5.43
C TRP A 140 -0.17 13.92 5.09
N ALA A 141 -1.13 13.00 4.93
CA ALA A 141 -2.53 13.36 4.77
C ALA A 141 -3.06 14.08 6.01
N LEU A 142 -2.70 13.59 7.20
CA LEU A 142 -3.04 14.23 8.48
C LEU A 142 -2.25 15.53 8.72
N GLY A 143 -0.98 15.57 8.34
CA GLY A 143 -0.14 16.76 8.45
C GLY A 143 -0.65 17.92 7.60
N ARG A 144 -1.19 17.65 6.40
CA ARG A 144 -1.73 18.69 5.50
C ARG A 144 -2.83 19.54 6.13
N SER A 145 -3.70 18.98 6.97
CA SER A 145 -4.72 19.77 7.67
C SER A 145 -4.15 20.57 8.84
N ASN A 146 -2.94 20.24 9.30
CA ASN A 146 -2.28 20.83 10.47
C ASN A 146 -1.14 21.79 10.10
N TRP A 147 -0.73 21.84 8.83
CA TRP A 147 0.35 22.70 8.36
C TRP A 147 -0.17 24.07 7.93
N LEU A 148 -0.27 24.98 8.90
CA LEU A 148 -0.76 26.36 8.73
C LEU A 148 0.00 27.18 7.66
N PHE A 149 1.22 26.78 7.27
CA PHE A 149 2.11 27.53 6.36
C PHE A 149 2.27 26.91 4.96
N ALA A 150 1.56 25.81 4.68
CA ALA A 150 1.59 25.12 3.37
C ALA A 150 0.56 25.72 2.37
N GLY A 151 0.40 27.04 2.35
CA GLY A 151 -0.57 27.74 1.49
C GLY A 151 -0.08 28.11 0.08
N SER A 152 1.20 27.88 -0.24
CA SER A 152 1.78 28.18 -1.56
C SER A 152 2.46 26.96 -2.17
N LEU A 153 2.52 26.88 -3.52
CA LEU A 153 3.26 25.82 -4.23
C LEU A 153 4.72 25.74 -3.78
N ARG A 154 5.37 26.89 -3.53
CA ARG A 154 6.76 26.95 -3.06
C ARG A 154 6.92 26.34 -1.66
N SER A 155 6.00 26.66 -0.75
CA SER A 155 5.97 26.06 0.60
C SER A 155 5.72 24.56 0.53
N GLY A 156 4.80 24.13 -0.35
CA GLY A 156 4.51 22.70 -0.58
C GLY A 156 5.72 21.92 -1.10
N LYS A 157 6.47 22.47 -2.07
CA LYS A 157 7.71 21.84 -2.58
C LYS A 157 8.77 21.68 -1.49
N ARG A 158 8.93 22.67 -0.61
CA ARG A 158 9.90 22.62 0.51
C ARG A 158 9.48 21.59 1.57
N ALA A 159 8.20 21.59 1.94
CA ALA A 159 7.65 20.60 2.87
C ALA A 159 7.83 19.18 2.31
N ALA A 160 7.57 18.96 1.03
CA ALA A 160 7.80 17.67 0.37
C ALA A 160 9.28 17.25 0.45
N ALA A 161 10.23 18.15 0.17
CA ALA A 161 11.66 17.82 0.22
C ALA A 161 12.13 17.40 1.63
N ILE A 162 11.79 18.19 2.66
CA ILE A 162 12.17 17.89 4.06
C ILE A 162 11.57 16.56 4.49
N MET A 163 10.29 16.36 4.19
CA MET A 163 9.60 15.15 4.62
C MET A 163 10.08 13.91 3.84
N SER A 164 10.47 14.04 2.57
CA SER A 164 11.12 12.96 1.82
C SER A 164 12.44 12.55 2.49
N LEU A 165 13.25 13.52 2.97
CA LEU A 165 14.47 13.22 3.71
C LEU A 165 14.19 12.49 5.03
N ILE A 166 13.18 12.95 5.80
CA ILE A 166 12.75 12.29 7.05
C ILE A 166 12.35 10.84 6.79
N GLN A 167 11.56 10.60 5.74
CA GLN A 167 11.08 9.26 5.42
C GLN A 167 12.21 8.36 4.93
N SER A 168 13.09 8.88 4.09
CA SER A 168 14.29 8.16 3.65
C SER A 168 15.18 7.79 4.84
N ALA A 169 15.35 8.68 5.83
CA ALA A 169 16.08 8.36 7.07
C ALA A 169 15.43 7.22 7.85
N ARG A 170 14.10 7.25 8.02
CA ARG A 170 13.36 6.15 8.68
C ARG A 170 13.51 4.82 7.95
N LEU A 171 13.40 4.83 6.62
CA LEU A 171 13.54 3.62 5.80
C LEU A 171 14.93 3.01 5.90
N ASN A 172 15.98 3.83 6.05
CA ASN A 172 17.35 3.37 6.29
C ASN A 172 17.63 3.04 7.78
N GLY A 173 16.60 3.04 8.64
CA GLY A 173 16.72 2.67 10.05
C GLY A 173 17.32 3.76 10.96
N HIS A 174 17.44 5.00 10.47
CA HIS A 174 17.99 6.11 11.23
C HIS A 174 16.92 6.80 12.10
N ASP A 175 17.35 7.35 13.24
CA ASP A 175 16.55 8.32 13.99
C ASP A 175 16.47 9.65 13.19
N PRO A 176 15.28 10.10 12.77
CA PRO A 176 15.17 11.27 11.90
C PRO A 176 15.62 12.58 12.56
N TYR A 177 15.51 12.68 13.88
CA TYR A 177 15.96 13.86 14.60
C TYR A 177 17.49 13.92 14.63
N ALA A 178 18.16 12.80 14.94
CA ALA A 178 19.61 12.69 14.89
C ALA A 178 20.15 12.99 13.48
N TYR A 179 19.54 12.40 12.45
CA TYR A 179 19.88 12.65 11.05
C TYR A 179 19.76 14.14 10.69
N LEU A 180 18.60 14.76 10.94
CA LEU A 180 18.39 16.16 10.60
C LEU A 180 19.28 17.10 11.41
N LYS A 181 19.50 16.82 12.69
CA LYS A 181 20.37 17.62 13.55
C LYS A 181 21.81 17.60 13.01
N ASP A 182 22.34 16.43 12.69
CA ASP A 182 23.69 16.29 12.15
C ASP A 182 23.82 16.99 10.79
N VAL A 183 22.94 16.66 9.85
CA VAL A 183 22.95 17.23 8.49
C VAL A 183 22.86 18.76 8.53
N LEU A 184 21.94 19.34 9.31
CA LEU A 184 21.80 20.80 9.41
C LEU A 184 22.99 21.46 10.12
N THR A 185 23.68 20.74 11.00
CA THR A 185 24.89 21.23 11.67
C THR A 185 26.11 21.20 10.72
N ARG A 186 26.21 20.17 9.87
CA ARG A 186 27.31 20.00 8.89
C ARG A 186 27.14 20.85 7.64
N LEU A 187 25.90 21.14 7.23
CA LEU A 187 25.59 21.81 5.97
C LEU A 187 26.36 23.12 5.73
N PRO A 188 26.56 24.02 6.72
CA PRO A 188 27.30 25.27 6.53
C PRO A 188 28.77 25.08 6.16
N THR A 189 29.37 23.95 6.55
CA THR A 189 30.80 23.65 6.35
C THR A 189 31.05 22.52 5.34
N GLN A 190 29.99 21.82 4.90
CA GLN A 190 30.09 20.72 3.93
C GLN A 190 30.45 21.25 2.54
N ARG A 191 31.43 20.61 1.88
CA ARG A 191 31.74 20.92 0.48
C ARG A 191 30.58 20.54 -0.41
N ALA A 192 30.24 21.39 -1.38
CA ALA A 192 29.13 21.12 -2.31
C ALA A 192 29.30 19.79 -3.08
N SER A 193 30.53 19.40 -3.37
CA SER A 193 30.88 18.12 -4.03
C SER A 193 30.63 16.89 -3.17
N GLU A 194 30.39 17.05 -1.86
CA GLU A 194 30.23 15.96 -0.89
C GLU A 194 28.85 15.96 -0.22
N ILE A 195 27.89 16.70 -0.78
CA ILE A 195 26.51 16.75 -0.26
C ILE A 195 25.86 15.35 -0.30
N ASP A 196 26.28 14.50 -1.25
CA ASP A 196 25.76 13.15 -1.39
C ASP A 196 26.04 12.25 -0.18
N GLN A 197 27.12 12.53 0.58
CA GLN A 197 27.44 11.84 1.83
C GLN A 197 26.40 12.09 2.93
N LEU A 198 25.67 13.22 2.85
CA LEU A 198 24.60 13.57 3.78
C LEU A 198 23.26 12.89 3.40
N LEU A 199 23.20 12.12 2.31
CA LEU A 199 21.97 11.42 1.92
C LEU A 199 21.67 10.27 2.88
N PRO A 200 20.39 10.00 3.18
CA PRO A 200 20.02 9.02 4.20
C PRO A 200 20.53 7.59 4.01
N HIS A 201 20.89 7.17 2.79
CA HIS A 201 21.42 5.83 2.51
C HIS A 201 22.96 5.74 2.60
N LYS A 202 23.65 6.89 2.70
CA LYS A 202 25.10 6.99 2.91
C LYS A 202 25.46 7.55 4.28
N TRP A 203 24.47 8.08 5.00
CA TRP A 203 24.69 8.76 6.26
C TRP A 203 25.18 7.79 7.34
N GLN A 204 26.22 8.21 8.04
CA GLN A 204 26.77 7.53 9.19
C GLN A 204 26.86 8.56 10.32
N LEU A 205 26.51 8.14 11.54
CA LEU A 205 26.65 8.96 12.72
C LEU A 205 28.13 8.95 13.11
N ASP A 206 28.79 10.10 12.95
CA ASP A 206 30.16 10.34 13.44
C ASP A 206 30.21 10.38 14.98
#